data_AF-A0A813MKG6-F1
#
_entry.id   AF-A0A813MKG6-F1
#
_cell.length_a   1.000
_cell.length_b   1.000
_cell.length_c   1.000
_cell.angle_alpha   90.00
_cell.angle_beta   90.00
_cell.angle_gamma   90.00
#
_symmetry.space_group_name_H-M   'P 1'
#
loop_
_entity.id
_entity.type
_entity.pdbx_description
1 polymer ?
#
loop_
_entity_poly.entity_id
_entity_poly.type
_entity_poly.pdbx_seq_one_letter_code
_entity_poly.pdbx_strand_id
1 'polypeptide(L)'
;MHNELTHFLGTLCSRGIWARDGKTVIGGTQGNATNQLHSPEGVYIDSTNALYIVDRLNHRIIKWEQKAITGNVVAGGIGPGVKPG
;
A
#
# COMPACT_ATOMS: atom_id res chain seq x y z
N MET A 1 38.79 -22.09 6.17
CA MET A 1 37.86 -20.96 6.35
C MET A 1 37.22 -20.67 5.00
N HIS A 2 36.09 -21.30 4.71
CA HIS A 2 35.28 -21.01 3.52
C HIS A 2 33.99 -20.36 4.00
N ASN A 3 33.73 -19.15 3.48
CA ASN A 3 32.67 -18.26 3.91
C ASN A 3 31.32 -18.74 3.41
N GLU A 4 30.41 -19.06 4.33
CA GLU A 4 29.05 -19.57 4.04
C GLU A 4 28.08 -18.50 3.48
N LEU A 5 28.51 -17.24 3.37
CA LEU A 5 27.65 -16.14 2.95
C LEU A 5 27.42 -16.07 1.43
N THR A 6 28.25 -16.71 0.63
CA THR A 6 28.11 -16.68 -0.85
C THR A 6 27.06 -17.66 -1.38
N HIS A 7 26.63 -18.65 -0.58
CA HIS A 7 25.60 -19.61 -0.98
C HIS A 7 24.15 -19.12 -0.77
N PHE A 8 23.92 -18.20 0.17
CA PHE A 8 22.55 -17.79 0.50
C PHE A 8 21.94 -16.84 -0.53
N LEU A 9 22.75 -16.01 -1.20
CA LEU A 9 22.25 -15.03 -2.17
C LEU A 9 22.08 -15.60 -3.58
N GLY A 10 22.83 -16.65 -3.96
CA GLY A 10 22.73 -17.28 -5.28
C GLY A 10 21.53 -18.21 -5.46
N THR A 11 21.09 -18.91 -4.41
CA THR A 11 19.99 -19.90 -4.49
C THR A 11 18.59 -19.28 -4.47
N LEU A 12 18.46 -18.03 -4.02
CA LEU A 12 17.16 -17.36 -3.95
C LEU A 12 16.62 -16.93 -5.33
N CYS A 13 17.50 -16.70 -6.31
CA CYS A 13 17.07 -16.31 -7.67
C CYS A 13 16.67 -17.52 -8.55
N SER A 14 17.24 -18.71 -8.33
CA SER A 14 17.02 -19.89 -9.19
C SER A 14 15.79 -20.74 -8.83
N ARG A 15 15.15 -20.49 -7.67
CA ARG A 15 13.95 -21.22 -7.21
C ARG A 15 12.64 -20.46 -7.35
N GLY A 16 12.64 -19.28 -7.97
CA GLY A 16 11.41 -18.53 -8.25
C GLY A 16 10.55 -18.26 -7.00
N ILE A 17 11.19 -18.08 -5.83
CA ILE A 17 10.51 -17.69 -4.59
C ILE A 17 10.21 -16.19 -4.70
N TRP A 18 9.33 -15.84 -5.63
CA TRP A 18 8.45 -14.70 -5.46
C TRP A 18 7.52 -15.08 -4.31
N ALA A 19 7.32 -14.20 -3.33
CA ALA A 19 6.36 -14.44 -2.27
C ALA A 19 4.99 -14.78 -2.90
N ARG A 20 4.63 -16.07 -2.92
CA ARG A 20 3.42 -16.58 -3.57
C ARG A 20 2.14 -16.21 -2.83
N ASP A 21 2.28 -15.65 -1.63
CA ASP A 21 1.19 -15.27 -0.76
C ASP A 21 1.00 -13.76 -0.84
N GLY A 22 0.26 -13.32 -1.87
CA GLY A 22 -0.23 -11.96 -1.95
C GLY A 22 -1.13 -11.68 -0.75
N LYS A 23 -0.58 -11.07 0.30
CA LYS A 23 -1.37 -10.64 1.45
C LYS A 23 -2.05 -9.33 1.08
N THR A 24 -3.37 -9.31 1.09
CA THR A 24 -4.12 -8.05 1.10
C THR A 24 -3.73 -7.29 2.36
N VAL A 25 -2.90 -6.28 2.17
CA VAL A 25 -2.47 -5.39 3.25
C VAL A 25 -3.47 -4.27 3.45
N ILE A 26 -4.16 -3.85 2.38
CA ILE A 26 -4.90 -2.59 2.31
C ILE A 26 -6.11 -2.68 1.39
N GLY A 27 -7.25 -2.08 1.78
CA GLY A 27 -8.38 -1.79 0.88
C GLY A 27 -9.15 -3.00 0.33
N GLY A 28 -9.22 -4.10 1.07
CA GLY A 28 -9.76 -5.39 0.60
C GLY A 28 -11.27 -5.45 0.33
N THR A 29 -12.03 -4.38 0.61
CA THR A 29 -13.47 -4.29 0.30
C THR A 29 -13.83 -2.92 -0.25
N GLN A 30 -14.88 -2.88 -1.08
CA GLN A 30 -15.39 -1.63 -1.62
C GLN A 30 -16.20 -0.86 -0.57
N GLY A 31 -16.03 0.46 -0.51
CA GLY A 31 -16.81 1.35 0.35
C GLY A 31 -16.08 2.64 0.68
N ASN A 32 -16.63 3.44 1.60
CA ASN A 32 -16.12 4.77 1.97
C ASN A 32 -15.49 4.83 3.37
N ALA A 33 -15.53 3.74 4.14
CA ALA A 33 -14.82 3.67 5.42
C ALA A 33 -13.30 3.79 5.23
N THR A 34 -12.56 4.09 6.30
CA THR A 34 -11.11 4.31 6.25
C THR A 34 -10.30 3.04 5.94
N ASN A 35 -10.89 1.86 6.07
CA ASN A 35 -10.34 0.56 5.68
C ASN A 35 -10.84 0.05 4.31
N GLN A 36 -11.60 0.87 3.58
CA GLN A 36 -12.23 0.52 2.30
C GLN A 36 -11.77 1.48 1.19
N LEU A 37 -11.93 1.07 -0.07
CA LEU A 37 -11.62 1.89 -1.24
C LEU A 37 -12.80 1.86 -2.22
N HIS A 38 -12.91 2.86 -3.09
CA HIS A 38 -13.91 2.92 -4.15
C HIS A 38 -13.27 3.40 -5.47
N SER A 39 -12.97 2.43 -6.34
CA SER A 39 -12.28 2.65 -7.62
C SER A 39 -10.97 3.44 -7.49
N PRO A 40 -9.97 2.91 -6.76
CA PRO A 40 -8.67 3.55 -6.66
C PRO A 40 -7.93 3.57 -8.02
N GLU A 41 -7.25 4.66 -8.34
CA GLU A 41 -6.59 4.84 -9.65
C GLU A 41 -5.07 5.07 -9.57
N GLY A 42 -4.55 5.41 -8.39
CA GLY A 42 -3.14 5.73 -8.23
C GLY A 42 -2.61 5.31 -6.87
N VAL A 43 -1.34 4.89 -6.84
CA VAL A 43 -0.62 4.51 -5.63
C VAL A 43 0.76 5.13 -5.61
N TYR A 44 1.20 5.60 -4.44
CA TYR A 44 2.55 6.13 -4.20
C TYR A 44 3.05 5.69 -2.84
N ILE A 45 4.34 5.38 -2.72
CA ILE A 45 4.99 5.03 -1.46
C ILE A 45 6.06 6.08 -1.18
N ASP A 46 6.04 6.69 0.00
CA ASP A 46 7.07 7.64 0.42
C ASP A 46 8.29 6.95 1.07
N SER A 47 9.31 7.74 1.42
CA SER A 47 10.54 7.24 2.05
C SER A 47 10.33 6.67 3.46
N THR A 48 9.15 6.84 4.04
CA THR A 48 8.77 6.28 5.35
C THR A 48 7.94 4.99 5.21
N ASN A 49 7.81 4.47 3.99
CA ASN A 49 6.98 3.32 3.64
C ASN A 49 5.47 3.54 3.86
N ALA A 50 5.02 4.79 3.88
CA ALA A 50 3.60 5.07 3.88
C ALA A 50 3.02 4.99 2.47
N LEU A 51 1.87 4.33 2.32
CA LEU A 51 1.15 4.17 1.07
C LEU A 51 0.09 5.27 0.94
N TYR A 52 0.11 5.99 -0.18
CA TYR A 52 -0.91 6.96 -0.56
C TYR A 52 -1.72 6.38 -1.71
N ILE A 53 -3.04 6.43 -1.59
CA ILE A 53 -3.97 5.91 -2.59
C ILE A 53 -4.89 7.03 -3.05
N VAL A 54 -4.99 7.21 -4.36
CA VAL A 54 -6.00 8.05 -4.99
C VAL A 54 -7.29 7.24 -5.11
N ASP A 55 -8.20 7.47 -4.18
CA ASP A 55 -9.47 6.76 -4.04
C ASP A 55 -10.58 7.57 -4.74
N ARG A 56 -10.65 7.42 -6.08
CA ARG A 56 -11.31 8.39 -6.97
C ARG A 56 -12.79 8.57 -6.69
N LEU A 57 -13.57 7.49 -6.55
CA LEU A 57 -15.03 7.61 -6.38
C LEU A 57 -15.42 7.99 -4.95
N ASN A 58 -14.48 7.89 -4.00
CA ASN A 58 -14.62 8.53 -2.69
C ASN A 58 -14.06 9.96 -2.66
N HIS A 59 -13.54 10.46 -3.77
CA HIS A 59 -12.98 11.80 -3.91
C HIS A 59 -11.94 12.15 -2.84
N ARG A 60 -11.04 11.22 -2.53
CA ARG A 60 -10.05 11.39 -1.46
C ARG A 60 -8.68 10.82 -1.82
N ILE A 61 -7.67 11.35 -1.13
CA ILE A 61 -6.36 10.71 -1.02
C ILE A 61 -6.26 10.17 0.41
N ILE A 62 -6.01 8.87 0.53
CA ILE A 62 -5.89 8.20 1.82
C ILE A 62 -4.45 7.71 2.02
N LYS A 63 -3.85 8.03 3.16
CA LYS A 63 -2.52 7.59 3.60
C LYS A 63 -2.66 6.40 4.55
N TRP A 64 -1.92 5.33 4.31
CA TRP A 64 -1.81 4.18 5.19
C TRP A 64 -0.36 4.00 5.61
N GLU A 65 -0.13 4.00 6.91
CA GLU A 65 1.18 3.63 7.46
C GLU A 65 1.43 2.14 7.27
N GLN A 66 2.69 1.74 7.30
CA GLN A 66 3.05 0.33 7.18
C GLN A 66 2.35 -0.50 8.27
N LYS A 67 1.67 -1.58 7.87
CA LYS A 67 0.88 -2.48 8.74
C LYS A 67 -0.39 -1.86 9.35
N ALA A 68 -0.77 -0.63 8.99
CA ALA A 68 -2.06 -0.09 9.38
C ALA A 68 -3.20 -0.87 8.72
N ILE A 69 -4.31 -1.03 9.45
CA ILE A 69 -5.54 -1.68 8.97
C ILE A 69 -6.59 -0.68 8.50
N THR A 70 -6.37 0.61 8.78
CA THR A 70 -7.18 1.76 8.40
C THR A 70 -6.26 2.87 7.90
N GLY A 71 -6.78 3.72 7.04
CA GLY A 71 -6.09 4.90 6.56
C GLY A 71 -6.57 6.20 7.17
N ASN A 72 -5.77 7.24 6.92
CA ASN A 72 -6.08 8.61 7.26
C ASN A 72 -6.30 9.39 5.97
N VAL A 73 -7.43 10.10 5.87
CA VAL A 73 -7.68 10.98 4.73
C VAL A 73 -6.74 12.17 4.85
N VAL A 74 -5.88 12.36 3.85
CA VAL A 74 -4.89 13.45 3.81
C VAL A 74 -5.28 14.55 2.83
N ALA A 75 -6.23 14.28 1.94
CA ALA A 75 -6.87 15.28 1.08
C ALA A 75 -8.26 14.81 0.61
N GLY A 76 -9.18 15.74 0.37
CA GLY A 76 -10.53 15.45 -0.15
C GLY A 76 -11.53 14.99 0.92
N GLY A 77 -12.62 14.34 0.48
CA GLY A 77 -13.65 13.75 1.36
C GLY A 77 -15.01 14.45 1.41
N ILE A 78 -15.17 15.60 0.74
CA ILE A 78 -16.46 16.32 0.58
C ILE A 78 -16.67 16.65 -0.91
N GLY A 79 -16.36 15.70 -1.80
CA GLY A 79 -16.26 15.93 -3.25
C GLY A 79 -14.82 16.16 -3.70
N PRO A 80 -14.58 16.38 -5.02
CA PRO A 80 -13.25 16.38 -5.60
C PRO A 80 -12.30 17.38 -4.91
N GLY A 81 -11.26 16.85 -4.27
CA GLY A 81 -10.00 17.57 -4.02
C GLY A 81 -9.99 18.72 -3.01
N VAL A 82 -11.02 18.90 -2.16
CA VAL A 82 -10.93 19.94 -1.12
C VAL A 82 -9.90 19.55 -0.05
N LYS A 83 -8.83 20.35 0.05
CA LYS A 83 -7.80 20.23 1.11
C LYS A 83 -8.48 20.46 2.47
N PRO A 84 -8.25 19.63 3.50
CA PRO A 84 -8.59 19.97 4.87
C PRO A 84 -7.80 21.22 5.27
N GLY A 85 -8.51 22.26 5.71
CA GLY A 85 -7.91 23.50 6.22
C GLY A 85 -7.01 23.27 7.42
#